data_AF-A0A3D4CJA4-F1
#
_entry.id   AF-A0A3D4CJA4-F1
#
_cell.length_a   1.000
_cell.length_b   1.000
_cell.length_c   1.000
_cell.angle_alpha   90.00
_cell.angle_beta   90.00
_cell.angle_gamma   90.00
#
_symmetry.space_group_name_H-M   'P 1'
#
loop_
_entity.id
_entity.type
_entity.pdbx_description
1 polymer ?
#
loop_
_entity_poly.entity_id
_entity_poly.type
_entity_poly.pdbx_seq_one_letter_code
_entity_poly.pdbx_strand_id
1 'polypeptide(L)'
;MLNKSVFLIIAMLGIAMISRTQNNIKPCGTDQVMQEALLKNPALEKLLQNQDSLAKEYTKQHYGEKSGTVKIIPVVIHVIHTYGPENVSKAQVLDAIRIINEDFRNLNSDTADVIPVFKSIVADSEIEFRLAQLDPNGNCTEGITRTYSPLTHSAGENVKDLISWNTAKYLNVWVVANIESGAGAYAYYPGTAPQPSHEGIVCRASQFGSIGASNGGNFS
;
A
#
# COMPACT_ATOMS: atom_id res chain seq x y z
N MET A 1 -2.94 26.67 68.43
CA MET A 1 -2.13 27.35 67.40
C MET A 1 -1.52 26.27 66.52
N LEU A 2 -2.07 26.13 65.30
CA LEU A 2 -1.79 25.01 64.40
C LEU A 2 -0.33 25.02 63.93
N ASN A 3 0.27 23.83 63.94
CA ASN A 3 1.69 23.57 63.76
C ASN A 3 2.10 23.80 62.29
N LYS A 4 3.06 24.71 62.06
CA LYS A 4 3.54 25.14 60.74
C LYS A 4 4.30 24.07 59.94
N SER A 5 4.43 22.86 60.49
CA SER A 5 5.25 21.77 59.91
C SER A 5 4.51 20.84 58.95
N VAL A 6 3.21 21.05 58.70
CA VAL A 6 2.40 20.19 57.81
C VAL A 6 2.37 20.69 56.36
N PHE A 7 2.85 21.91 56.09
CA PHE A 7 2.74 22.52 54.76
C PHE A 7 3.87 22.17 53.77
N LEU A 8 4.83 21.31 54.16
CA LEU A 8 5.99 20.96 53.32
C LEU A 8 5.98 19.54 52.74
N ILE A 9 4.86 18.81 52.85
CA ILE A 9 4.71 17.43 52.31
C ILE A 9 3.58 17.34 51.26
N ILE A 10 3.21 18.46 50.63
CA ILE A 10 2.24 18.50 49.50
C ILE A 10 2.90 19.12 48.25
N ALA A 11 4.18 18.80 48.01
CA ALA A 11 4.95 19.34 46.89
C ALA A 11 5.72 18.28 46.07
N MET A 12 5.36 16.99 46.20
CA MET A 12 6.04 15.88 45.48
C MET A 12 5.08 14.76 45.05
N LEU A 13 3.93 15.09 44.46
CA LEU A 13 3.08 14.10 43.78
C LEU A 13 2.41 14.67 42.51
N GLY A 14 3.19 15.43 41.75
CA GLY A 14 2.87 15.80 40.38
C GLY A 14 3.82 15.10 39.42
N ILE A 15 3.84 13.76 39.40
CA ILE A 15 4.43 13.04 38.27
C ILE A 15 3.48 13.30 37.10
N ALA A 16 3.82 14.29 36.28
CA ALA A 16 3.23 14.46 34.98
C ALA A 16 3.39 13.13 34.23
N MET A 17 2.28 12.42 34.02
CA MET A 17 2.23 11.39 33.00
C MET A 17 2.44 12.10 31.66
N ILE A 18 3.70 12.21 31.24
CA ILE A 18 4.01 12.49 29.85
C ILE A 18 3.57 11.23 29.12
N SER A 19 2.32 11.20 28.66
CA SER A 19 1.86 10.25 27.66
C SER A 19 2.80 10.40 26.46
N ARG A 20 3.77 9.50 26.36
CA ARG A 20 4.46 9.29 25.09
C ARG A 20 3.41 8.69 24.17
N THR A 21 2.75 9.52 23.36
CA THR A 21 2.12 9.04 22.15
C THR A 21 3.25 8.42 21.33
N GLN A 22 3.37 7.09 21.38
CA GLN A 22 4.10 6.39 20.34
C GLN A 22 3.31 6.68 19.08
N ASN A 23 3.82 7.58 18.24
CA ASN A 23 3.42 7.64 16.85
C ASN A 23 3.84 6.29 16.27
N ASN A 24 2.99 5.29 16.42
CA ASN A 24 3.12 3.99 15.80
C ASN A 24 2.82 4.19 14.32
N ILE A 25 3.78 4.82 13.63
CA ILE A 25 3.79 4.91 12.18
C ILE A 25 3.78 3.46 11.72
N LYS A 26 2.73 3.11 11.00
CA LYS A 26 2.56 1.78 10.43
C LYS A 26 2.68 1.92 8.91
N PRO A 27 3.88 1.77 8.33
CA PRO A 27 4.05 1.98 6.89
C PRO A 27 3.23 1.00 6.06
N CYS A 28 3.15 -0.25 6.51
CA CYS A 28 2.50 -1.34 5.79
C CYS A 28 1.55 -2.14 6.69
N GLY A 29 0.38 -2.50 6.16
CA GLY A 29 -0.64 -3.32 6.83
C GLY A 29 -0.68 -4.79 6.39
N THR A 30 0.17 -5.19 5.43
CA THR A 30 0.15 -6.53 4.83
C THR A 30 0.22 -7.66 5.87
N ASP A 31 1.14 -7.59 6.83
CA ASP A 31 1.29 -8.64 7.85
C ASP A 31 0.00 -8.86 8.66
N GLN A 32 -0.67 -7.76 9.05
CA GLN A 32 -1.93 -7.84 9.79
C GLN A 32 -3.02 -8.48 8.92
N VAL A 33 -3.24 -7.97 7.70
CA VAL A 33 -4.33 -8.48 6.86
C VAL A 33 -4.08 -9.93 6.44
N MET A 34 -2.82 -10.32 6.24
CA MET A 34 -2.43 -11.71 5.96
C MET A 34 -2.66 -12.62 7.17
N GLN A 35 -2.29 -12.19 8.38
CA GLN A 35 -2.56 -12.94 9.60
C GLN A 35 -4.06 -13.15 9.79
N GLU A 36 -4.87 -12.09 9.61
CA GLU A 36 -6.33 -12.19 9.70
C GLU A 36 -6.91 -13.13 8.63
N ALA A 37 -6.39 -13.07 7.39
CA ALA A 37 -6.82 -13.95 6.31
C ALA A 37 -6.50 -15.42 6.62
N LEU A 38 -5.29 -15.71 7.11
CA LEU A 38 -4.88 -17.06 7.50
C LEU A 38 -5.71 -17.62 8.66
N LEU A 39 -6.01 -16.79 9.67
CA LEU A 39 -6.88 -17.18 10.78
C LEU A 39 -8.32 -17.50 10.32
N LYS A 40 -8.83 -16.75 9.35
CA LYS A 40 -10.17 -16.98 8.78
C LYS A 40 -10.20 -18.18 7.82
N ASN A 41 -9.11 -18.43 7.11
CA ASN A 41 -9.00 -19.52 6.14
C ASN A 41 -7.63 -20.21 6.23
N PRO A 42 -7.48 -21.22 7.11
CA PRO A 42 -6.23 -21.98 7.24
C PRO A 42 -5.80 -22.71 5.96
N ALA A 43 -6.70 -22.93 4.99
CA ALA A 43 -6.33 -23.53 3.70
C ALA A 43 -5.37 -22.64 2.88
N LEU A 44 -5.30 -21.34 3.18
CA LEU A 44 -4.35 -20.41 2.58
C LEU A 44 -2.89 -20.79 2.89
N GLU A 45 -2.61 -21.44 4.02
CA GLU A 45 -1.25 -21.92 4.33
C GLU A 45 -0.74 -22.87 3.26
N LYS A 46 -1.59 -23.81 2.83
CA LYS A 46 -1.26 -24.77 1.78
C LYS A 46 -1.09 -24.09 0.42
N LEU A 47 -1.91 -23.07 0.13
CA LEU A 47 -1.77 -22.26 -1.08
C LEU A 47 -0.40 -21.57 -1.11
N LEU A 48 -0.03 -20.89 -0.03
CA LEU A 48 1.26 -20.20 0.09
C LEU A 48 2.44 -21.15 -0.01
N GLN A 49 2.39 -22.31 0.66
CA GLN A 49 3.42 -23.34 0.56
C GLN A 49 3.58 -23.87 -0.88
N ASN A 50 2.47 -24.10 -1.58
CA ASN A 50 2.50 -24.53 -2.98
C ASN A 50 3.09 -23.45 -3.88
N GLN A 51 2.69 -22.19 -3.71
CA GLN A 51 3.22 -21.06 -4.48
C GLN A 51 4.73 -20.86 -4.26
N ASP A 52 5.19 -20.93 -3.02
CA ASP A 52 6.62 -20.84 -2.68
C ASP A 52 7.41 -22.00 -3.30
N SER A 53 6.89 -23.22 -3.25
CA SER A 53 7.51 -24.40 -3.87
C SER A 53 7.60 -24.24 -5.40
N LEU A 54 6.52 -23.77 -6.04
CA LEU A 54 6.50 -23.51 -7.47
C LEU A 54 7.48 -22.40 -7.87
N ALA A 55 7.54 -21.31 -7.10
CA ALA A 55 8.46 -20.20 -7.35
C ALA A 55 9.92 -20.64 -7.21
N LYS A 56 10.24 -21.47 -6.21
CA LYS A 56 11.58 -22.04 -6.01
C LYS A 56 11.99 -22.96 -7.15
N GLU A 57 11.10 -23.85 -7.60
CA GLU A 57 11.39 -24.75 -8.70
C GLU A 57 11.57 -23.96 -10.02
N TYR A 58 10.69 -23.00 -10.30
CA TYR A 58 10.81 -22.13 -11.47
C TYR A 58 12.14 -21.35 -11.44
N THR A 59 12.47 -20.73 -10.30
CA THR A 59 13.72 -19.96 -10.14
C THR A 59 14.95 -20.84 -10.32
N LYS A 60 14.92 -22.09 -9.83
CA LYS A 60 16.02 -23.03 -10.00
C LYS A 60 16.25 -23.40 -11.46
N GLN A 61 15.17 -23.57 -12.24
CA GLN A 61 15.23 -23.91 -13.66
C GLN A 61 15.62 -22.73 -14.55
N HIS A 62 15.21 -21.51 -14.16
CA HIS A 62 15.35 -20.30 -14.96
C HIS A 62 16.30 -19.27 -14.32
N TYR A 63 17.23 -19.70 -13.47
CA TYR A 63 18.11 -18.78 -12.75
C TYR A 63 18.97 -17.96 -13.71
N GLY A 64 18.88 -16.64 -13.62
CA GLY A 64 19.64 -15.71 -14.48
C GLY A 64 19.04 -15.53 -15.89
N GLU A 65 17.94 -16.20 -16.21
CA GLU A 65 17.20 -15.96 -17.45
C GLU A 65 16.39 -14.67 -17.34
N LYS A 66 16.36 -13.88 -18.42
CA LYS A 66 15.49 -12.72 -18.55
C LYS A 66 14.28 -13.09 -19.40
N SER A 67 13.11 -12.54 -19.07
CA SER A 67 11.93 -12.74 -19.94
C SER A 67 12.18 -12.15 -21.33
N GLY A 68 12.99 -11.09 -21.44
CA GLY A 68 13.32 -10.41 -22.69
C GLY A 68 12.12 -9.69 -23.31
N THR A 69 11.03 -9.53 -22.56
CA THR A 69 9.80 -8.86 -23.00
C THR A 69 9.16 -8.20 -21.81
N VAL A 70 8.98 -6.88 -21.91
CA VAL A 70 8.34 -6.09 -20.87
C VAL A 70 6.89 -6.56 -20.65
N LYS A 71 6.56 -6.90 -19.40
CA LYS A 71 5.21 -7.28 -18.99
C LYS A 71 4.44 -6.02 -18.63
N ILE A 72 3.37 -5.75 -19.37
CA ILE A 72 2.51 -4.59 -19.13
C ILE A 72 1.37 -5.01 -18.22
N ILE A 73 1.25 -4.33 -17.08
CA ILE A 73 0.17 -4.52 -16.10
C ILE A 73 -0.83 -3.35 -16.26
N PRO A 74 -2.07 -3.61 -16.70
CA PRO A 74 -3.13 -2.61 -16.72
C PRO A 74 -3.53 -2.24 -15.29
N VAL A 75 -3.55 -0.95 -14.98
CA VAL A 75 -3.85 -0.42 -13.64
C VAL A 75 -5.13 0.41 -13.68
N VAL A 76 -5.98 0.26 -12.67
CA VAL A 76 -7.07 1.18 -12.38
C VAL A 76 -6.90 1.77 -10.99
N ILE A 77 -7.03 3.09 -10.89
CA ILE A 77 -6.95 3.83 -9.63
C ILE A 77 -8.36 4.25 -9.21
N HIS A 78 -8.84 3.69 -8.11
CA HIS A 78 -10.10 4.03 -7.48
C HIS A 78 -9.88 5.07 -6.38
N VAL A 79 -10.13 6.35 -6.66
CA VAL A 79 -10.05 7.42 -5.67
C VAL A 79 -11.37 7.49 -4.89
N ILE A 80 -11.33 7.14 -3.61
CA ILE A 80 -12.49 7.21 -2.71
C ILE A 80 -12.35 8.48 -1.88
N HIS A 81 -13.34 9.36 -1.92
CA HIS A 81 -13.19 10.69 -1.32
C HIS A 81 -14.46 11.23 -0.69
N THR A 82 -14.28 12.25 0.13
CA THR A 82 -15.31 13.16 0.64
C THR A 82 -15.08 14.60 0.17
N TYR A 83 -14.39 14.74 -0.97
CA TYR A 83 -13.92 16.01 -1.55
C TYR A 83 -12.79 16.69 -0.74
N GLY A 84 -12.17 15.97 0.18
CA GLY A 84 -10.97 16.43 0.88
C GLY A 84 -9.68 16.21 0.08
N PRO A 85 -8.51 16.37 0.73
CA PRO A 85 -7.19 16.15 0.12
C PRO A 85 -7.02 14.75 -0.50
N GLU A 86 -7.76 13.75 -0.01
CA GLU A 86 -7.78 12.40 -0.56
C GLU A 86 -8.32 12.31 -2.00
N ASN A 87 -9.01 13.34 -2.47
CA ASN A 87 -9.45 13.47 -3.86
C ASN A 87 -8.27 13.86 -4.78
N VAL A 88 -7.23 13.02 -4.81
CA VAL A 88 -5.94 13.28 -5.46
C VAL A 88 -6.08 13.67 -6.93
N SER A 89 -5.24 14.59 -7.41
CA SER A 89 -5.29 15.05 -8.80
C SER A 89 -4.86 13.95 -9.78
N LYS A 90 -5.25 14.07 -11.06
CA LYS A 90 -4.73 13.18 -12.12
C LYS A 90 -3.21 13.28 -12.24
N ALA A 91 -2.63 14.46 -12.00
CA ALA A 91 -1.18 14.64 -11.99
C ALA A 91 -0.50 13.79 -10.90
N GLN A 92 -1.07 13.73 -9.69
CA GLN A 92 -0.56 12.87 -8.61
C GLN A 92 -0.68 11.38 -8.95
N VAL A 93 -1.76 10.97 -9.65
CA VAL A 93 -1.89 9.61 -10.16
C VAL A 93 -0.80 9.28 -11.20
N LEU A 94 -0.59 10.15 -12.17
CA LEU A 94 0.44 9.96 -13.18
C LEU A 94 1.85 9.95 -12.57
N ASP A 95 2.07 10.75 -11.53
CA ASP A 95 3.31 10.75 -10.76
C ASP A 95 3.56 9.42 -10.04
N ALA A 96 2.54 8.85 -9.39
CA ALA A 96 2.64 7.52 -8.79
C ALA A 96 2.95 6.42 -9.83
N ILE A 97 2.31 6.48 -11.01
CA ILE A 97 2.58 5.56 -12.12
C ILE A 97 3.99 5.74 -12.67
N ARG A 98 4.50 6.98 -12.74
CA ARG A 98 5.88 7.26 -13.13
C ARG A 98 6.87 6.62 -12.15
N ILE A 99 6.70 6.86 -10.85
CA ILE A 99 7.60 6.35 -9.79
C ILE A 99 7.65 4.82 -9.80
N ILE A 100 6.49 4.15 -9.81
CA ILE A 100 6.49 2.67 -9.80
C ILE A 100 7.12 2.08 -11.07
N ASN A 101 7.01 2.77 -12.21
CA ASN A 101 7.71 2.36 -13.42
C ASN A 101 9.23 2.60 -13.31
N GLU A 102 9.67 3.70 -12.70
CA GLU A 102 11.09 3.94 -12.47
C GLU A 102 11.69 2.84 -11.58
N ASP A 103 11.02 2.48 -10.49
CA ASP A 103 11.48 1.45 -9.55
C ASP A 103 11.52 0.06 -10.20
N PHE A 104 10.44 -0.36 -10.86
CA PHE A 104 10.35 -1.70 -11.47
C PHE A 104 11.19 -1.86 -12.74
N ARG A 105 11.59 -0.74 -13.36
CA ARG A 105 12.49 -0.72 -14.53
C ARG A 105 13.92 -0.34 -14.19
N ASN A 106 14.23 -0.11 -12.91
CA ASN A 106 15.54 0.33 -12.44
C ASN A 106 16.03 1.60 -13.19
N LEU A 107 15.14 2.58 -13.35
CA LEU A 107 15.38 3.89 -13.96
C LEU A 107 15.45 5.01 -12.91
N ASN A 108 15.23 4.68 -11.64
CA ASN A 108 15.32 5.60 -10.52
C ASN A 108 16.78 6.05 -10.25
N SER A 109 16.96 7.34 -9.99
CA SER A 109 18.30 7.95 -9.88
C SER A 109 19.05 7.60 -8.59
N ASP A 110 18.33 7.24 -7.53
CA ASP A 110 18.87 6.81 -6.23
C ASP A 110 19.51 5.40 -6.27
N THR A 111 19.43 4.70 -7.41
CA THR A 111 20.27 3.53 -7.70
C THR A 111 21.77 3.84 -7.59
N ALA A 112 22.16 5.11 -7.75
CA ALA A 112 23.53 5.58 -7.50
C ALA A 112 23.98 5.39 -6.04
N ASP A 113 23.04 5.48 -5.08
CA ASP A 113 23.26 5.43 -3.64
C ASP A 113 23.29 4.00 -3.08
N VAL A 114 23.05 2.98 -3.94
CA VAL A 114 23.13 1.57 -3.55
C VAL A 114 24.53 1.24 -3.01
N ILE A 115 24.56 0.65 -1.81
CA ILE A 115 25.80 0.22 -1.14
C ILE A 115 26.57 -0.73 -2.08
N PRO A 116 27.89 -0.53 -2.29
CA PRO A 116 28.66 -1.25 -3.32
C PRO A 116 28.49 -2.77 -3.34
N VAL A 117 28.35 -3.41 -2.17
CA VAL A 117 28.16 -4.86 -2.05
C VAL A 117 26.87 -5.37 -2.73
N PHE A 118 25.84 -4.53 -2.83
CA PHE A 118 24.55 -4.87 -3.43
C PHE A 118 24.41 -4.44 -4.89
N LYS A 119 25.37 -3.68 -5.46
CA LYS A 119 25.26 -3.21 -6.85
C LYS A 119 25.16 -4.35 -7.87
N SER A 120 25.76 -5.50 -7.57
CA SER A 120 25.74 -6.68 -8.46
C SER A 120 24.39 -7.39 -8.55
N ILE A 121 23.47 -7.13 -7.61
CA ILE A 121 22.16 -7.79 -7.53
C ILE A 121 20.98 -6.84 -7.84
N VAL A 122 21.27 -5.60 -8.24
CA VAL A 122 20.25 -4.67 -8.76
C VAL A 122 19.70 -5.20 -10.08
N ALA A 123 18.37 -5.15 -10.26
CA ALA A 123 17.70 -5.75 -11.41
C ALA A 123 16.62 -4.83 -12.01
N ASP A 124 16.55 -4.79 -13.34
CA ASP A 124 15.34 -4.37 -14.09
C ASP A 124 14.38 -5.58 -14.08
N SER A 125 13.19 -5.41 -13.50
CA SER A 125 12.18 -6.49 -13.42
C SER A 125 11.41 -6.67 -14.74
N GLU A 126 11.62 -5.80 -15.73
CA GLU A 126 10.93 -5.77 -17.01
C GLU A 126 9.39 -5.69 -16.86
N ILE A 127 8.89 -4.99 -15.84
CA ILE A 127 7.46 -4.78 -15.59
C ILE A 127 7.12 -3.30 -15.81
N GLU A 128 6.04 -3.02 -16.55
CA GLU A 128 5.53 -1.68 -16.78
C GLU A 128 4.07 -1.58 -16.37
N PHE A 129 3.72 -0.52 -15.63
CA PHE A 129 2.37 -0.21 -15.18
C PHE A 129 1.77 0.87 -16.06
N ARG A 130 0.59 0.61 -16.62
CA ARG A 130 -0.13 1.59 -17.45
C ARG A 130 -1.56 1.74 -16.98
N LEU A 131 -2.03 2.98 -16.87
CA LEU A 131 -3.45 3.24 -16.63
C LEU A 131 -4.28 2.61 -17.76
N ALA A 132 -5.28 1.83 -17.36
CA ALA A 132 -6.18 1.17 -18.28
C ALA A 132 -6.85 2.19 -19.21
N GLN A 133 -6.90 1.87 -20.51
CA GLN A 133 -7.55 2.70 -21.53
C GLN A 133 -8.95 2.22 -21.89
N LEU A 134 -9.30 0.99 -21.46
CA LEU A 134 -10.62 0.41 -21.59
C LEU A 134 -11.12 0.00 -20.21
N ASP A 135 -12.39 0.28 -19.93
CA ASP A 135 -13.06 -0.18 -18.72
C ASP A 135 -13.50 -1.65 -18.85
N PRO A 136 -14.08 -2.28 -17.81
CA PRO A 136 -14.53 -3.67 -17.89
C PRO A 136 -15.60 -3.95 -18.95
N ASN A 137 -16.33 -2.92 -19.40
CA ASN A 137 -17.36 -3.00 -20.43
C ASN A 137 -16.81 -2.68 -21.84
N GLY A 138 -15.52 -2.34 -21.95
CA GLY A 138 -14.86 -1.99 -23.21
C GLY A 138 -15.01 -0.52 -23.61
N ASN A 139 -15.50 0.36 -22.74
CA ASN A 139 -15.56 1.80 -23.04
C ASN A 139 -14.21 2.48 -22.77
N CYS A 140 -13.94 3.57 -23.48
CA CYS A 140 -12.75 4.40 -23.22
C CYS A 140 -12.77 4.96 -21.79
N THR A 141 -11.63 4.89 -21.12
CA THR A 141 -11.43 5.38 -19.76
C THR A 141 -10.03 5.94 -19.59
N GLU A 142 -9.86 6.78 -18.57
CA GLU A 142 -8.54 7.26 -18.15
C GLU A 142 -7.85 6.32 -17.15
N GLY A 143 -8.50 5.21 -16.78
CA GLY A 143 -8.00 4.28 -15.76
C GLY A 143 -8.10 4.84 -14.33
N ILE A 144 -8.92 5.88 -14.14
CA ILE A 144 -9.14 6.53 -12.85
C ILE A 144 -10.64 6.64 -12.62
N THR A 145 -11.12 6.14 -11.48
CA THR A 145 -12.49 6.36 -11.01
C THR A 145 -12.48 7.24 -9.78
N ARG A 146 -13.56 8.00 -9.57
CA ARG A 146 -13.73 8.83 -8.38
C ARG A 146 -15.09 8.54 -7.75
N THR A 147 -15.08 8.07 -6.51
CA THR A 147 -16.29 7.66 -5.80
C THR A 147 -16.41 8.45 -4.51
N TYR A 148 -17.49 9.20 -4.36
CA TYR A 148 -17.79 9.86 -3.10
C TYR A 148 -18.24 8.82 -2.07
N SER A 149 -17.51 8.68 -0.96
CA SER A 149 -17.89 7.81 0.15
C SER A 149 -17.15 8.16 1.45
N PRO A 150 -17.86 8.28 2.59
CA PRO A 150 -17.24 8.44 3.92
C PRO A 150 -16.32 7.28 4.34
N LEU A 151 -16.46 6.10 3.72
CA LEU A 151 -15.62 4.93 4.01
C LEU A 151 -14.12 5.21 3.80
N THR A 152 -13.78 6.23 3.02
CA THR A 152 -12.39 6.68 2.80
C THR A 152 -11.64 6.99 4.10
N HIS A 153 -12.34 7.36 5.18
CA HIS A 153 -11.73 7.72 6.47
C HIS A 153 -11.49 6.52 7.40
N SER A 154 -12.05 5.35 7.06
CA SER A 154 -11.87 4.10 7.80
C SER A 154 -11.88 2.95 6.80
N ALA A 155 -10.93 3.01 5.86
CA ALA A 155 -10.87 2.09 4.74
C ALA A 155 -10.28 0.73 5.14
N GLY A 156 -10.83 -0.31 4.52
CA GLY A 156 -10.42 -1.71 4.59
C GLY A 156 -11.07 -2.47 3.43
N GLU A 157 -11.61 -3.66 3.67
CA GLU A 157 -12.33 -4.41 2.62
C GLU A 157 -13.62 -3.70 2.16
N ASN A 158 -14.20 -2.84 3.02
CA ASN A 158 -15.39 -2.03 2.73
C ASN A 158 -15.26 -1.11 1.48
N VAL A 159 -14.07 -0.58 1.18
CA VAL A 159 -13.85 0.24 -0.03
C VAL A 159 -13.69 -0.62 -1.28
N LYS A 160 -13.30 -1.88 -1.14
CA LYS A 160 -13.21 -2.85 -2.24
C LYS A 160 -14.57 -3.40 -2.63
N ASP A 161 -15.47 -3.53 -1.65
CA ASP A 161 -16.89 -3.86 -1.88
C ASP A 161 -17.64 -2.74 -2.61
N LEU A 162 -17.19 -1.49 -2.46
CA LEU A 162 -17.83 -0.33 -3.08
C LEU A 162 -17.58 -0.25 -4.59
N ILE A 163 -16.35 -0.55 -5.02
CA ILE A 163 -15.95 -0.52 -6.43
C ILE A 163 -14.73 -1.41 -6.64
N SER A 164 -14.76 -2.22 -7.69
CA SER A 164 -13.64 -3.06 -8.11
C SER A 164 -13.79 -3.39 -9.59
N TRP A 165 -12.69 -3.47 -10.33
CA TRP A 165 -12.66 -4.04 -11.67
C TRP A 165 -12.15 -5.48 -11.62
N ASN A 166 -12.39 -6.25 -12.69
CA ASN A 166 -11.98 -7.64 -12.76
C ASN A 166 -10.47 -7.81 -12.47
N THR A 167 -10.17 -8.41 -11.32
CA THR A 167 -8.81 -8.58 -10.77
C THR A 167 -7.94 -9.53 -11.60
N ALA A 168 -8.56 -10.35 -12.46
CA ALA A 168 -7.83 -11.17 -13.43
C ALA A 168 -7.31 -10.36 -14.64
N LYS A 169 -7.76 -9.10 -14.82
CA LYS A 169 -7.40 -8.24 -15.96
C LYS A 169 -6.72 -6.93 -15.55
N TYR A 170 -7.03 -6.42 -14.37
CA TYR A 170 -6.55 -5.12 -13.89
C TYR A 170 -5.96 -5.24 -12.49
N LEU A 171 -4.84 -4.55 -12.27
CA LEU A 171 -4.39 -4.21 -10.93
C LEU A 171 -5.28 -3.09 -10.39
N ASN A 172 -6.07 -3.41 -9.37
CA ASN A 172 -6.91 -2.44 -8.67
C ASN A 172 -6.10 -1.77 -7.56
N VAL A 173 -6.13 -0.43 -7.52
CA VAL A 173 -5.54 0.37 -6.45
C VAL A 173 -6.58 1.33 -5.89
N TRP A 174 -6.93 1.18 -4.62
CA TRP A 174 -7.84 2.09 -3.92
C TRP A 174 -7.04 3.16 -3.18
N VAL A 175 -7.28 4.42 -3.52
CA VAL A 175 -6.67 5.58 -2.87
C VAL A 175 -7.69 6.20 -1.91
N VAL A 176 -7.33 6.28 -0.64
CA VAL A 176 -8.23 6.62 0.47
C VAL A 176 -7.62 7.66 1.41
N ALA A 177 -8.43 8.32 2.25
CA ALA A 177 -7.93 9.27 3.24
C ALA A 177 -7.16 8.55 4.36
N ASN A 178 -7.75 7.52 4.95
CA ASN A 178 -7.19 6.76 6.05
C ASN A 178 -7.59 5.28 5.97
N ILE A 179 -6.64 4.41 6.29
CA ILE A 179 -6.87 2.98 6.48
C ILE A 179 -7.09 2.72 7.97
N GLU A 180 -8.15 1.98 8.30
CA GLU A 180 -8.63 1.74 9.67
C GLU A 180 -7.52 1.21 10.59
N SER A 181 -6.67 0.33 10.07
CA SER A 181 -5.55 -0.28 10.81
C SER A 181 -4.41 0.68 11.16
N GLY A 182 -4.49 1.96 10.77
CA GLY A 182 -3.39 2.91 10.91
C GLY A 182 -2.32 2.79 9.82
N ALA A 183 -2.42 1.79 8.94
CA ALA A 183 -1.41 1.49 7.92
C ALA A 183 -1.38 2.51 6.78
N GLY A 184 -0.21 2.74 6.19
CA GLY A 184 -0.05 3.58 5.00
C GLY A 184 -0.57 2.95 3.71
N ALA A 185 -0.30 1.66 3.54
CA ALA A 185 -0.89 0.84 2.50
C ALA A 185 -0.96 -0.62 2.95
N TYR A 186 -1.73 -1.44 2.23
CA TYR A 186 -1.66 -2.90 2.36
C TYR A 186 -2.04 -3.59 1.05
N ALA A 187 -1.59 -4.83 0.92
CA ALA A 187 -1.97 -5.75 -0.14
C ALA A 187 -2.02 -7.17 0.41
N TYR A 188 -2.67 -8.08 -0.31
CA TYR A 188 -2.62 -9.51 -0.04
C TYR A 188 -1.54 -10.18 -0.91
N TYR A 189 -1.07 -11.35 -0.48
CA TYR A 189 -0.34 -12.22 -1.41
C TYR A 189 -1.29 -12.76 -2.49
N PRO A 190 -0.75 -13.14 -3.67
CA PRO A 190 -1.58 -13.56 -4.77
C PRO A 190 -2.55 -14.69 -4.40
N GLY A 191 -3.85 -14.46 -4.53
CA GLY A 191 -4.89 -15.46 -4.27
C GLY A 191 -5.24 -15.64 -2.79
N THR A 192 -4.74 -14.78 -1.91
CA THR A 192 -5.05 -14.83 -0.47
C THR A 192 -6.00 -13.75 -0.01
N ALA A 193 -6.50 -12.89 -0.90
CA ALA A 193 -7.53 -11.93 -0.53
C ALA A 193 -8.82 -12.65 -0.08
N PRO A 194 -9.61 -12.07 0.85
CA PRO A 194 -10.82 -12.71 1.37
C PRO A 194 -11.86 -13.05 0.29
N GLN A 195 -11.87 -12.29 -0.81
CA GLN A 195 -12.69 -12.51 -1.99
C GLN A 195 -11.87 -12.24 -3.27
N PRO A 196 -12.21 -12.88 -4.41
CA PRO A 196 -11.49 -12.63 -5.66
C PRO A 196 -11.51 -11.16 -6.13
N SER A 197 -12.57 -10.42 -5.81
CA SER A 197 -12.73 -8.98 -6.11
C SER A 197 -11.90 -8.07 -5.19
N HIS A 198 -11.33 -8.62 -4.11
CA HIS A 198 -10.55 -7.88 -3.11
C HIS A 198 -9.05 -7.88 -3.39
N GLU A 199 -8.61 -8.54 -4.46
CA GLU A 199 -7.22 -8.55 -4.91
C GLU A 199 -6.81 -7.15 -5.41
N GLY A 200 -5.71 -6.64 -4.87
CA GLY A 200 -5.18 -5.32 -5.19
C GLY A 200 -4.59 -4.61 -3.97
N ILE A 201 -4.45 -3.29 -4.07
CA ILE A 201 -3.69 -2.47 -3.12
C ILE A 201 -4.61 -1.38 -2.57
N VAL A 202 -4.68 -1.22 -1.25
CA VAL A 202 -5.27 -0.02 -0.63
C VAL A 202 -4.14 0.87 -0.14
N CYS A 203 -4.16 2.16 -0.50
CA CYS A 203 -3.09 3.11 -0.22
C CYS A 203 -3.68 4.44 0.25
N ARG A 204 -3.06 5.06 1.26
CA ARG A 204 -3.42 6.41 1.69
C ARG A 204 -3.02 7.43 0.64
N ALA A 205 -3.89 8.40 0.39
CA ALA A 205 -3.64 9.51 -0.52
C ALA A 205 -2.39 10.33 -0.15
N SER A 206 -2.08 10.44 1.15
CA SER A 206 -0.88 11.12 1.65
C SER A 206 0.43 10.35 1.42
N GLN A 207 0.35 9.10 0.96
CA GLN A 207 1.49 8.23 0.65
C GLN A 207 1.41 7.67 -0.77
N PHE A 208 0.59 8.30 -1.62
CA PHE A 208 0.39 7.90 -3.00
C PHE A 208 1.01 8.93 -3.94
N GLY A 209 2.10 8.54 -4.62
CA GLY A 209 2.93 9.47 -5.40
C GLY A 209 3.79 10.38 -4.52
N SER A 210 4.43 11.37 -5.14
CA SER A 210 5.39 12.29 -4.49
C SER A 210 4.93 13.75 -4.45
N ILE A 211 3.75 14.04 -5.01
CA ILE A 211 3.19 15.39 -5.10
C ILE A 211 1.76 15.45 -4.54
N GLY A 212 1.21 16.66 -4.44
CA GLY A 212 -0.19 16.89 -4.11
C GLY A 212 -0.49 16.59 -2.64
N ALA A 213 -1.37 15.62 -2.37
CA ALA A 213 -1.67 15.22 -1.00
C ALA A 213 -0.51 14.47 -0.33
N SER A 214 0.40 13.93 -1.13
CA SER A 214 1.66 13.36 -0.65
C SER A 214 2.60 14.48 -0.26
N ASN A 215 3.07 14.47 0.99
CA ASN A 215 4.05 15.44 1.48
C ASN A 215 5.50 15.02 1.18
N GLY A 216 5.73 13.99 0.35
CA GLY A 216 7.06 13.45 0.03
C GLY A 216 7.78 12.79 1.22
N GLY A 217 7.13 12.70 2.38
CA GLY A 217 7.63 12.01 3.56
C GLY A 217 7.06 10.61 3.64
N ASN A 218 7.93 9.59 3.65
CA ASN A 218 7.54 8.18 3.73
C ASN A 218 6.84 7.79 5.07
N PHE A 219 6.77 8.70 6.04
CA PHE A 219 6.48 8.38 7.45
C PHE A 219 5.63 9.43 8.21
N SER A 220 4.77 10.21 7.54
CA SER A 220 3.89 11.19 8.22
C SER A 220 2.65 10.54 8.83
#